data_AF-A0A2E2UYD0-F1
#
_entry.id   AF-A0A2E2UYD0-F1
#
_cell.length_a   1.000
_cell.length_b   1.000
_cell.length_c   1.000
_cell.angle_alpha   90.00
_cell.angle_beta   90.00
_cell.angle_gamma   90.00
#
_symmetry.space_group_name_H-M   'P 1'
#
loop_
_entity.id
_entity.type
_entity.pdbx_description
1 polymer ?
#
loop_
_entity_poly.entity_id
_entity_poly.type
_entity_poly.pdbx_seq_one_letter_code
_entity_poly.pdbx_strand_id
1 'polypeptide(L)'
;MKLIYKDWFSIVASDNDKLGDALDYFEQQYLKGQELAQVEGNLMELIKFHAGYLSFYDQLHTQLECLRDLFASDLARIKSTVTREWLDNPPTNVAPNATQVKTLIEGDERVQDLTQALTLINYWYGSYNSLMKNFVQRGFSLSQLTEIRKHGLEEARV
;
A
#
# COMPACT_ATOMS: atom_id res chain seq x y z
N MET A 1 -21.51 -8.90 -4.44
CA MET A 1 -20.78 -7.73 -5.00
C MET A 1 -19.55 -8.23 -5.74
N LYS A 2 -19.19 -7.66 -6.91
CA LYS A 2 -18.07 -8.15 -7.71
C LYS A 2 -16.79 -7.36 -7.38
N LEU A 3 -15.81 -8.02 -6.78
CA LEU A 3 -14.46 -7.49 -6.65
C LEU A 3 -13.80 -7.50 -8.03
N ILE A 4 -13.21 -6.36 -8.42
CA ILE A 4 -12.55 -6.21 -9.72
C ILE A 4 -11.07 -6.10 -9.42
N TYR A 5 -10.32 -7.15 -9.76
CA TYR A 5 -8.87 -7.13 -9.70
C TYR A 5 -8.31 -6.38 -10.90
N LYS A 6 -7.33 -5.51 -10.64
CA LYS A 6 -6.52 -4.86 -11.66
C LYS A 6 -5.06 -4.94 -11.23
N ASP A 7 -4.19 -5.33 -12.15
CA ASP A 7 -2.75 -5.40 -11.94
C ASP A 7 -2.12 -4.03 -12.17
N TRP A 8 -2.18 -3.18 -11.15
CA TRP A 8 -1.63 -1.84 -11.19
C TRP A 8 -0.12 -1.80 -11.11
N PHE A 9 0.51 -2.79 -10.49
CA PHE A 9 1.96 -2.89 -10.46
C PHE A 9 2.54 -2.92 -11.89
N SER A 10 2.07 -3.83 -12.74
CA SER A 10 2.55 -3.95 -14.11
C SER A 10 2.28 -2.68 -14.95
N ILE A 11 1.14 -2.04 -14.73
CA ILE A 11 0.75 -0.81 -15.44
C ILE A 11 1.68 0.33 -15.05
N VAL A 12 1.86 0.58 -13.75
CA VAL A 12 2.71 1.68 -13.27
C VAL A 12 4.19 1.42 -13.59
N ALA A 13 4.66 0.18 -13.48
CA ALA A 13 6.02 -0.19 -13.85
C ALA A 13 6.32 0.07 -15.34
N SER A 14 5.30 0.10 -16.19
CA SER A 14 5.42 0.43 -17.61
C SER A 14 5.23 1.94 -17.88
N ASP A 15 4.44 2.61 -17.05
CA ASP A 15 4.06 4.02 -17.19
C ASP A 15 3.84 4.67 -15.81
N ASN A 16 4.85 5.40 -15.33
CA ASN A 16 4.82 6.04 -14.02
C ASN A 16 3.72 7.11 -13.89
N ASP A 17 3.23 7.69 -14.98
CA ASP A 17 2.17 8.70 -14.96
C ASP A 17 0.83 8.09 -14.50
N LYS A 18 0.72 6.76 -14.48
CA LYS A 18 -0.44 6.02 -13.97
C LYS A 18 -0.46 5.84 -12.46
N LEU A 19 0.56 6.33 -11.73
CA LEU A 19 0.58 6.20 -10.28
C LEU A 19 -0.64 6.86 -9.63
N GLY A 20 -1.04 8.06 -10.08
CA GLY A 20 -2.21 8.75 -9.54
C GLY A 20 -3.48 7.90 -9.65
N ASP A 21 -3.78 7.41 -10.85
CA ASP A 21 -4.93 6.52 -11.10
C ASP A 21 -4.89 5.23 -10.26
N ALA A 22 -3.69 4.69 -10.03
CA ALA A 22 -3.50 3.51 -9.19
C ALA A 22 -3.80 3.80 -7.72
N LEU A 23 -3.32 4.93 -7.18
CA LEU A 23 -3.57 5.34 -5.81
C LEU A 23 -5.06 5.58 -5.55
N ASP A 24 -5.77 6.24 -6.47
CA ASP A 24 -7.23 6.42 -6.39
C ASP A 24 -7.96 5.06 -6.34
N TYR A 25 -7.50 4.09 -7.12
CA TYR A 25 -8.05 2.74 -7.06
C TYR A 25 -7.79 2.08 -5.69
N PHE A 26 -6.57 2.17 -5.15
CA PHE A 26 -6.25 1.60 -3.84
C PHE A 26 -7.06 2.26 -2.72
N GLU A 27 -7.27 3.57 -2.76
CA GLU A 27 -8.13 4.27 -1.82
C GLU A 27 -9.57 3.73 -1.86
N GLN A 28 -10.16 3.63 -3.06
CA GLN A 28 -11.52 3.13 -3.21
C GLN A 28 -11.68 1.68 -2.76
N GLN A 29 -10.70 0.83 -3.02
CA GLN A 29 -10.72 -0.55 -2.53
C GLN A 29 -10.51 -0.60 -1.02
N TYR A 30 -9.65 0.25 -0.45
CA TYR A 30 -9.43 0.32 0.98
C TYR A 30 -10.71 0.66 1.74
N LEU A 31 -11.44 1.70 1.32
CA LEU A 31 -12.71 2.10 1.94
C LEU A 31 -13.74 0.96 1.91
N LYS A 32 -13.87 0.28 0.77
CA LYS A 32 -14.73 -0.93 0.66
C LYS A 32 -14.24 -2.06 1.55
N GLY A 33 -12.92 -2.23 1.67
CA GLY A 33 -12.31 -3.24 2.52
C GLY A 33 -12.65 -3.02 3.99
N GLN A 34 -12.66 -1.77 4.44
CA GLN A 34 -13.05 -1.42 5.81
C GLN A 34 -14.49 -1.85 6.12
N GLU A 35 -15.42 -1.62 5.20
CA GLU A 35 -16.81 -2.08 5.33
C GLU A 35 -16.90 -3.61 5.37
N LEU A 36 -16.20 -4.29 4.45
CA LEU A 36 -16.20 -5.76 4.35
C LEU A 36 -15.48 -6.47 5.51
N ALA A 37 -14.62 -5.75 6.23
CA ALA A 37 -13.90 -6.24 7.40
C ALA A 37 -14.74 -6.19 8.69
N GLN A 38 -15.94 -5.62 8.63
CA GLN A 38 -16.87 -5.65 9.76
C GLN A 38 -17.50 -7.04 9.93
N VAL A 39 -17.90 -7.35 11.16
CA VAL A 39 -18.67 -8.56 11.49
C VAL A 39 -20.10 -8.10 11.73
N GLU A 40 -20.89 -8.00 10.67
CA GLU A 40 -22.29 -7.60 10.74
C GLU A 40 -23.13 -8.44 9.77
N GLY A 41 -24.31 -8.89 10.21
CA GLY A 41 -25.29 -9.58 9.36
C GLY A 41 -25.17 -11.11 9.39
N ASN A 42 -25.38 -11.75 8.23
CA ASN A 42 -25.53 -13.21 8.18
C ASN A 42 -24.18 -13.94 8.32
N LEU A 43 -23.98 -14.64 9.45
CA LEU A 43 -22.76 -15.41 9.74
C LEU A 43 -22.32 -16.37 8.62
N MET A 44 -23.26 -17.10 8.00
CA MET A 44 -22.93 -18.07 6.94
C MET A 44 -22.41 -17.38 5.68
N GLU A 45 -23.01 -16.24 5.32
CA GLU A 45 -22.52 -15.42 4.21
C GLU A 45 -21.15 -14.82 4.54
N LEU A 46 -20.98 -14.31 5.76
CA LEU A 46 -19.72 -13.73 6.22
C LEU A 46 -18.57 -14.74 6.13
N ILE A 47 -18.78 -15.98 6.57
CA ILE A 47 -17.81 -17.09 6.50
C ILE A 47 -17.54 -17.47 5.04
N LYS A 48 -18.59 -17.65 4.24
CA LYS A 48 -18.48 -18.07 2.82
C LYS A 48 -17.56 -17.16 2.01
N PHE A 49 -17.65 -15.85 2.21
CA PHE A 49 -16.87 -14.88 1.43
C PHE A 49 -15.55 -14.45 2.10
N HIS A 50 -15.34 -14.78 3.38
CA HIS A 50 -14.19 -14.32 4.15
C HIS A 50 -12.85 -14.60 3.47
N ALA A 51 -12.59 -15.86 3.11
CA ALA A 51 -11.32 -16.27 2.50
C ALA A 51 -11.07 -15.58 1.16
N GLY A 52 -12.13 -15.38 0.36
CA GLY A 52 -12.04 -14.66 -0.91
C GLY A 52 -11.67 -13.19 -0.74
N TYR A 53 -12.25 -12.52 0.26
CA TYR A 53 -11.91 -11.13 0.58
C TYR A 53 -10.47 -11.02 1.10
N LEU A 54 -10.09 -11.88 2.05
CA LEU A 54 -8.73 -11.89 2.59
C LEU A 54 -7.69 -12.06 1.47
N SER A 55 -7.88 -13.04 0.58
CA SER A 55 -6.95 -13.27 -0.54
C SER A 55 -6.92 -12.10 -1.53
N PHE A 56 -8.06 -11.49 -1.82
CA PHE A 56 -8.11 -10.33 -2.71
C PHE A 56 -7.35 -9.12 -2.14
N TYR A 57 -7.56 -8.79 -0.87
CA TYR A 57 -6.88 -7.67 -0.23
C TYR A 57 -5.39 -7.94 0.02
N ASP A 58 -5.01 -9.20 0.22
CA ASP A 58 -3.61 -9.63 0.30
C ASP A 58 -2.86 -9.39 -1.02
N GLN A 59 -3.51 -9.65 -2.16
CA GLN A 59 -2.95 -9.37 -3.48
C GLN A 59 -2.77 -7.86 -3.70
N LEU A 60 -3.74 -7.03 -3.30
CA LEU A 60 -3.61 -5.57 -3.40
C LEU A 60 -2.51 -5.03 -2.49
N HIS A 61 -2.40 -5.57 -1.27
CA HIS A 61 -1.32 -5.25 -0.35
C HIS A 61 0.05 -5.58 -0.95
N THR A 62 0.18 -6.77 -1.55
CA THR A 62 1.40 -7.19 -2.25
C THR A 62 1.73 -6.26 -3.43
N GLN A 63 0.74 -5.82 -4.20
CA GLN A 63 0.99 -4.85 -5.28
C GLN A 63 1.54 -3.51 -4.75
N LEU A 64 1.01 -2.99 -3.62
CA LEU A 64 1.54 -1.80 -2.97
C LEU A 64 2.98 -1.99 -2.47
N GLU A 65 3.31 -3.18 -1.98
CA GLU A 65 4.68 -3.53 -1.63
C GLU A 65 5.62 -3.48 -2.84
N CYS A 66 5.23 -4.11 -3.95
CA CYS A 66 6.03 -4.08 -5.18
C CYS A 66 6.20 -2.65 -5.72
N LEU A 67 5.15 -1.82 -5.68
CA LEU A 67 5.23 -0.41 -6.06
C LEU A 67 6.17 0.38 -5.15
N ARG A 68 6.09 0.15 -3.83
CA ARG A 68 6.99 0.78 -2.86
C ARG A 68 8.45 0.48 -3.20
N ASP A 69 8.75 -0.79 -3.45
CA ASP A 69 10.11 -1.25 -3.71
C ASP A 69 10.63 -0.73 -5.06
N LEU A 70 9.77 -0.66 -6.08
CA LEU A 70 10.07 -0.03 -7.37
C LEU A 70 10.46 1.44 -7.20
N PHE A 71 9.61 2.24 -6.54
CA PHE A 71 9.86 3.67 -6.36
C PHE A 71 11.03 3.96 -5.42
N ALA A 72 11.27 3.11 -4.42
CA ALA A 72 12.46 3.20 -3.58
C ALA A 72 13.75 2.96 -4.37
N SER A 73 13.74 1.97 -5.27
CA SER A 73 14.85 1.70 -6.19
C SER A 73 15.10 2.88 -7.14
N ASP A 74 14.03 3.43 -7.73
CA ASP A 74 14.14 4.60 -8.62
C ASP A 74 14.65 5.84 -7.89
N LEU A 75 14.18 6.08 -6.66
CA LEU A 75 14.69 7.18 -5.83
C LEU A 75 16.19 7.03 -5.55
N ALA A 76 16.66 5.82 -5.23
CA ALA A 76 18.08 5.56 -5.01
C ALA A 76 18.90 5.81 -6.28
N ARG A 77 18.39 5.37 -7.44
CA ARG A 77 19.01 5.60 -8.75
C ARG A 77 19.10 7.08 -9.10
N ILE A 78 18.00 7.84 -8.96
CA ILE A 78 17.99 9.27 -9.24
C ILE A 78 18.91 10.03 -8.29
N LYS A 79 18.90 9.73 -6.98
CA LYS A 79 19.87 10.32 -6.04
C LYS A 79 21.31 10.09 -6.47
N SER A 80 21.66 8.89 -6.93
CA SER A 80 23.01 8.59 -7.44
C SER A 80 23.35 9.36 -8.72
N THR A 81 22.39 9.51 -9.64
CA THR A 81 22.57 10.31 -10.86
C THR A 81 22.78 11.78 -10.55
N VAL A 82 21.90 12.37 -9.73
CA VAL A 82 22.00 13.76 -9.26
C VAL A 82 23.34 13.98 -8.56
N THR A 83 23.75 13.06 -7.68
CA THR A 83 25.05 13.15 -6.99
C THR A 83 26.21 13.23 -7.98
N ARG A 84 26.21 12.39 -9.02
CA ARG A 84 27.26 12.42 -10.05
C ARG A 84 27.24 13.72 -10.86
N GLU A 85 26.07 14.18 -11.29
CA GLU A 85 25.92 15.46 -11.99
C GLU A 85 26.52 16.62 -11.18
N TRP A 86 26.29 16.64 -9.86
CA TRP A 86 26.85 17.62 -8.94
C TRP A 86 28.37 17.52 -8.74
N LEU A 87 28.92 16.31 -8.75
CA LEU A 87 30.37 16.08 -8.64
C LEU A 87 31.10 16.43 -9.93
N ASP A 88 30.50 16.15 -11.08
CA ASP A 88 31.08 16.39 -12.40
C ASP A 88 31.03 17.87 -12.80
N ASN A 89 30.00 18.61 -12.36
CA ASN A 89 29.84 20.06 -12.61
C ASN A 89 29.44 20.82 -11.33
N PRO A 90 30.38 21.04 -10.39
CA PRO A 90 30.06 21.78 -9.17
C PRO A 90 29.75 23.26 -9.53
N PRO A 91 28.63 23.84 -9.05
CA PRO A 91 28.26 25.22 -9.36
C PRO A 91 29.14 26.27 -8.69
N THR A 92 30.06 25.85 -7.82
CA THR A 92 31.10 26.70 -7.25
C THR A 92 32.47 26.05 -7.42
N ASN A 93 33.52 26.86 -7.60
CA ASN A 93 34.92 26.41 -7.64
C ASN A 93 35.44 25.81 -6.31
N VAL A 94 34.55 25.62 -5.33
CA VAL A 94 34.81 25.00 -4.03
C VAL A 94 33.99 23.72 -3.97
N ALA A 95 34.65 22.60 -3.69
CA ALA A 95 33.98 21.32 -3.49
C ALA A 95 33.03 21.43 -2.28
N PRO A 96 31.71 21.21 -2.45
CA PRO A 96 30.77 21.23 -1.35
C PRO A 96 31.11 20.12 -0.33
N ASN A 97 30.89 20.41 0.95
CA ASN A 97 31.02 19.37 1.99
C ASN A 97 29.88 18.34 1.87
N ALA A 98 30.04 17.16 2.48
CA ALA A 98 29.07 16.06 2.36
C ALA A 98 27.63 16.46 2.77
N THR A 99 27.48 17.34 3.75
CA THR A 99 26.18 17.84 4.21
C THR A 99 25.53 18.75 3.15
N GLN A 100 26.29 19.66 2.55
CA GLN A 100 25.83 20.53 1.48
C GLN A 100 25.40 19.73 0.27
N VAL A 101 26.21 18.73 -0.14
CA VAL A 101 25.86 17.82 -1.24
C VAL A 101 24.53 17.12 -0.97
N LYS A 102 24.32 16.60 0.24
CA LYS A 102 23.06 15.96 0.63
C LYS A 102 21.86 16.91 0.53
N THR A 103 21.96 18.12 1.08
CA THR A 103 20.88 19.11 1.01
C THR A 103 20.56 19.50 -0.43
N LEU A 104 21.56 19.60 -1.29
CA LEU A 104 21.37 19.94 -2.71
C LEU A 104 20.69 18.80 -3.47
N ILE A 105 21.05 17.55 -3.20
CA ILE A 105 20.37 16.38 -3.78
C ILE A 105 18.92 16.29 -3.30
N GLU A 106 18.66 16.54 -2.01
CA GLU A 106 17.30 16.56 -1.45
C GLU A 106 16.47 17.76 -1.98
N GLY A 107 17.13 18.80 -2.47
CA GLY A 107 16.53 19.95 -3.14
C GLY A 107 16.19 19.74 -4.62
N ASP A 108 16.68 18.68 -5.25
CA ASP A 108 16.42 18.39 -6.67
C ASP A 108 14.96 17.99 -6.87
N GLU A 109 14.28 18.64 -7.82
CA GLU A 109 12.86 18.42 -8.12
C GLU A 109 12.53 16.94 -8.39
N ARG A 110 13.40 16.25 -9.15
CA ARG A 110 13.21 14.82 -9.48
C ARG A 110 13.27 13.94 -8.23
N VAL A 111 14.11 14.31 -7.27
CA VAL A 111 14.24 13.59 -5.99
C VAL A 111 13.02 13.88 -5.11
N GLN A 112 12.55 15.14 -5.09
CA GLN A 112 11.37 15.54 -4.32
C GLN A 112 10.10 14.85 -4.82
N ASP A 113 9.87 14.83 -6.13
CA ASP A 113 8.70 14.21 -6.75
C ASP A 113 8.62 12.71 -6.42
N LEU A 114 9.73 11.98 -6.60
CA LEU A 114 9.80 10.57 -6.24
C LEU A 114 9.66 10.33 -4.73
N THR A 115 10.17 11.24 -3.89
CA THR A 115 10.02 11.15 -2.44
C THR A 115 8.55 11.34 -2.02
N GLN A 116 7.84 12.28 -2.65
CA GLN A 116 6.41 12.49 -2.42
C GLN A 116 5.58 11.27 -2.88
N ALA A 117 5.85 10.77 -4.08
CA ALA A 117 5.22 9.56 -4.60
C ALA A 117 5.42 8.35 -3.66
N LEU A 118 6.67 8.10 -3.24
CA LEU A 118 6.99 7.01 -2.32
C LEU A 118 6.32 7.19 -0.95
N THR A 119 6.17 8.43 -0.47
CA THR A 119 5.46 8.72 0.78
C THR A 119 3.98 8.32 0.69
N LEU A 120 3.31 8.65 -0.43
CA LEU A 120 1.92 8.26 -0.65
C LEU A 120 1.76 6.74 -0.77
N ILE A 121 2.66 6.06 -1.48
CA ILE A 121 2.65 4.59 -1.57
C ILE A 121 2.83 3.97 -0.17
N ASN A 122 3.78 4.47 0.62
CA ASN A 122 4.02 4.00 1.99
C ASN A 122 2.81 4.19 2.90
N TYR A 123 2.10 5.32 2.76
CA TYR A 123 0.86 5.55 3.49
C TYR A 123 -0.17 4.46 3.18
N TRP A 124 -0.44 4.20 1.89
CA TRP A 124 -1.41 3.18 1.50
C TRP A 124 -0.96 1.77 1.88
N TYR A 125 0.32 1.44 1.74
CA TYR A 125 0.88 0.18 2.20
C TYR A 125 0.64 -0.03 3.71
N GLY A 126 0.86 0.99 4.54
CA GLY A 126 0.56 0.96 5.98
C GLY A 126 -0.93 0.80 6.29
N SER A 127 -1.78 1.48 5.53
CA SER A 127 -3.24 1.36 5.63
C SER A 127 -3.70 -0.07 5.32
N TYR A 128 -3.19 -0.68 4.25
CA TYR A 128 -3.50 -2.06 3.88
C TYR A 128 -2.96 -3.08 4.87
N ASN A 129 -1.80 -2.85 5.49
CA ASN A 129 -1.33 -3.69 6.60
C ASN A 129 -2.33 -3.73 7.75
N SER A 130 -2.93 -2.58 8.08
CA SER A 130 -3.96 -2.49 9.12
C SER A 130 -5.25 -3.20 8.69
N LEU A 131 -5.66 -3.05 7.43
CA LEU A 131 -6.82 -3.75 6.87
C LEU A 131 -6.64 -5.28 6.88
N MET A 132 -5.46 -5.78 6.53
CA MET A 132 -5.15 -7.21 6.56
C MET A 132 -5.24 -7.77 7.98
N LYS A 133 -4.73 -7.05 8.98
CA LYS A 133 -4.91 -7.43 10.40
C LYS A 133 -6.38 -7.49 10.79
N ASN A 134 -7.20 -6.54 10.33
CA ASN A 134 -8.64 -6.56 10.59
C ASN A 134 -9.33 -7.76 9.94
N PHE A 135 -8.97 -8.13 8.71
CA PHE A 135 -9.49 -9.37 8.11
C PHE A 135 -9.08 -10.61 8.90
N VAL A 136 -7.81 -10.73 9.31
CA VAL A 136 -7.37 -11.87 10.14
C VAL A 136 -8.18 -11.93 11.45
N GLN A 137 -8.36 -10.79 12.12
CA GLN A 137 -9.17 -10.72 13.34
C GLN A 137 -10.64 -11.08 13.08
N ARG A 138 -11.21 -10.61 11.98
CA ARG A 138 -12.57 -11.00 11.54
C ARG A 138 -12.68 -12.51 11.37
N GLY A 139 -11.71 -13.16 10.73
CA GLY A 139 -11.69 -14.62 10.57
C GLY A 139 -11.71 -15.35 11.92
N PHE A 140 -10.92 -14.87 12.88
CA PHE A 140 -10.93 -15.39 14.26
C PHE A 140 -12.31 -15.20 14.92
N SER A 141 -12.88 -14.00 14.86
CA SER A 141 -14.20 -13.71 15.45
C SER A 141 -15.31 -14.57 14.84
N LEU A 142 -15.32 -14.77 13.52
CA LEU A 142 -16.30 -15.64 12.85
C LEU A 142 -16.18 -17.10 13.30
N SER A 143 -14.96 -17.59 13.53
CA SER A 143 -14.71 -18.93 14.07
C SER A 143 -15.28 -19.06 15.50
N GLN A 144 -15.02 -18.08 16.37
CA GLN A 144 -15.55 -18.07 17.74
C GLN A 144 -17.08 -18.04 17.76
N LEU A 145 -17.70 -17.21 16.92
CA LEU A 145 -19.16 -17.15 16.80
C LEU A 145 -19.76 -18.48 16.34
N THR A 146 -19.06 -19.22 15.48
CA THR A 146 -19.49 -20.54 15.01
C THR A 146 -19.45 -21.56 16.16
N GLU A 147 -18.39 -21.56 16.97
CA GLU A 147 -18.32 -22.45 18.13
C GLU A 147 -19.37 -22.10 19.21
N ILE A 148 -19.60 -20.81 19.49
CA ILE A 148 -20.65 -20.40 20.44
C ILE A 148 -22.03 -20.92 20.01
N ARG A 149 -22.37 -20.80 18.71
CA ARG A 149 -23.62 -21.34 18.17
C ARG A 149 -23.72 -22.86 18.29
N LYS A 150 -22.63 -23.57 18.02
CA LYS A 150 -22.56 -25.03 18.18
C LYS A 150 -22.79 -25.48 19.63
N HIS A 151 -22.41 -24.66 20.61
CA HIS A 151 -22.63 -24.92 22.03
C HIS A 151 -24.04 -24.54 22.54
N GLY A 152 -24.95 -24.05 21.68
CA GLY A 152 -26.34 -23.77 22.04
C GLY A 152 -26.52 -22.50 22.89
N LEU A 153 -25.53 -21.63 22.95
CA LEU A 153 -25.61 -20.31 23.59
C LEU A 153 -26.21 -19.32 22.58
N GLU A 154 -27.52 -19.45 22.32
CA GLU A 154 -28.19 -18.83 21.15
C GLU A 154 -28.52 -17.32 21.26
N GLU A 155 -28.20 -16.63 22.34
CA GLU A 155 -28.28 -15.16 22.36
C GLU A 155 -26.96 -14.52 21.95
N ALA A 156 -26.70 -14.47 20.64
CA ALA A 156 -25.76 -13.54 20.05
C ALA A 156 -26.28 -13.04 18.70
N ARG A 157 -27.16 -12.04 18.74
CA ARG A 157 -27.37 -11.17 17.56
C ARG A 157 -26.10 -10.34 17.39
N VAL A 158 -25.50 -10.41 16.21
CA VAL A 158 -24.36 -9.58 15.77
C VAL A 158 -24.78 -8.82 14.53
#